data_AF-A0A528DKQ9-F1
#
_entry.id   AF-A0A528DKQ9-F1
#
_cell.length_a   1.000
_cell.length_b   1.000
_cell.length_c   1.000
_cell.angle_alpha   90.00
_cell.angle_beta   90.00
_cell.angle_gamma   90.00
#
_symmetry.space_group_name_H-M   'P 1'
#
loop_
_entity.id
_entity.type
_entity.pdbx_description
1 polymer ?
#
loop_
_entity_poly.entity_id
_entity_poly.type
_entity_poly.pdbx_seq_one_letter_code
_entity_poly.pdbx_strand_id
1 'polypeptide(L)'
;MKSYWTETLDLTDSNALCEGWQQLAQAISRSDSNTLRWQVIQQPTGSGKTQALKVLCSIQKPIEHPGVLIVTKFREEANRLSEGINKLARWHMARPFHQEASATSDQLASSPVVVTTHVAYRLALKEIADTGLNHKANRLLSYLCGKRNWVVIDEAFDWADTYSLTASNLRSMSGDLARAMYGELRTAAEQLFAFSIRLTDTDLGRSDRVLDAQCFDILARIDLSGLRAGIADTSEDAFAKLIEHRPATKTEPASRIERSSKPQYLEQLDQLQTIVRIGHAWTSRRGGRTQLHSARSLIGADGMRGVILDATAGIDPVYSIMRQRVDVLARPAGIRTYRNVTLHVSYGHKVGKEHLAQHAGKEWSTVWGDLSERLSGKHVLVCAHKDARPSIEPYGPKDGSVQFDNWGNLDGRNDWNRCEAAILFGLPYLDDIEPAQRFIAHQGRQSDEWFYGSRKYEDYADIRTALSDGFIARSVVQAINRIQCRNAIDANGNCKPTDIYMLLPRGATGAAVVRAIQEQMPGIHLADWLSSATKRKARKVPTEIKLVEHFESADAGYYSKTEIANTLRINPSSLERITAKLRDPSSVPAMKLQACGVQYHFRTGRGKEAFFVKQ
;
A
#
# COMPACT_ATOMS: atom_id res chain seq x y z
N MET A 1 23.72 9.72 -25.52
CA MET A 1 22.71 8.72 -25.12
C MET A 1 22.51 7.66 -26.18
N LYS A 2 22.12 8.02 -27.42
CA LYS A 2 21.92 7.06 -28.52
C LYS A 2 23.10 6.09 -28.71
N SER A 3 24.33 6.59 -28.92
CA SER A 3 25.52 5.73 -29.04
C SER A 3 25.71 4.80 -27.82
N TYR A 4 25.57 5.29 -26.59
CA TYR A 4 25.63 4.42 -25.40
C TYR A 4 24.55 3.31 -25.41
N TRP A 5 23.32 3.66 -25.81
CA TRP A 5 22.20 2.73 -25.86
C TRP A 5 22.40 1.62 -26.91
N THR A 6 22.83 1.99 -28.11
CA THR A 6 22.98 1.06 -29.23
C THR A 6 24.31 0.31 -29.20
N GLU A 7 25.41 1.00 -28.93
CA GLU A 7 26.76 0.43 -29.05
C GLU A 7 27.23 -0.24 -27.75
N THR A 8 26.81 0.25 -26.58
CA THR A 8 27.27 -0.30 -25.29
C THR A 8 26.26 -1.26 -24.66
N LEU A 9 24.96 -0.97 -24.79
CA LEU A 9 23.91 -1.82 -24.22
C LEU A 9 23.33 -2.82 -25.22
N ASP A 10 23.68 -2.70 -26.51
CA ASP A 10 23.15 -3.54 -27.60
C ASP A 10 21.60 -3.53 -27.64
N LEU A 11 21.03 -2.33 -27.49
CA LEU A 11 19.58 -2.12 -27.48
C LEU A 11 19.14 -1.29 -28.68
N THR A 12 17.95 -1.61 -29.20
CA THR A 12 17.35 -0.84 -30.30
C THR A 12 16.82 0.50 -29.80
N ASP A 13 17.06 1.56 -30.56
CA ASP A 13 16.49 2.89 -30.32
C ASP A 13 15.30 3.18 -31.23
N SER A 14 14.58 4.26 -30.93
CA SER A 14 13.48 4.78 -31.75
C SER A 14 13.43 6.29 -31.64
N ASN A 15 12.75 6.95 -32.59
CA ASN A 15 12.56 8.41 -32.54
C ASN A 15 11.81 8.83 -31.28
N ALA A 16 10.72 8.13 -30.93
CA ALA A 16 9.96 8.38 -29.71
C ALA A 16 10.80 8.21 -28.44
N LEU A 17 11.70 7.22 -28.41
CA LEU A 17 12.63 7.01 -27.30
C LEU A 17 13.64 8.15 -27.20
N CYS A 18 14.16 8.63 -28.33
CA CYS A 18 15.06 9.77 -28.38
C CYS A 18 14.38 11.07 -27.93
N GLU A 19 13.14 11.31 -28.34
CA GLU A 19 12.30 12.42 -27.86
C GLU A 19 12.09 12.33 -26.35
N GLY A 20 11.88 11.13 -25.81
CA GLY A 20 11.87 10.88 -24.37
C GLY A 20 13.17 11.32 -23.70
N TRP A 21 14.33 10.87 -24.20
CA TRP A 21 15.61 11.28 -23.60
C TRP A 21 15.85 12.79 -23.70
N GLN A 22 15.42 13.43 -24.79
CA GLN A 22 15.47 14.89 -24.94
C GLN A 22 14.57 15.60 -23.92
N GLN A 23 13.33 15.14 -23.73
CA GLN A 23 12.43 15.65 -22.70
C GLN A 23 13.06 15.57 -21.30
N LEU A 24 13.74 14.46 -21.00
CA LEU A 24 14.46 14.28 -19.74
C LEU A 24 15.61 15.25 -19.58
N ALA A 25 16.47 15.38 -20.59
CA ALA A 25 17.58 16.33 -20.55
C ALA A 25 17.09 17.78 -20.41
N GLN A 26 16.02 18.15 -21.13
CA GLN A 26 15.43 19.48 -21.06
C GLN A 26 14.83 19.76 -19.68
N ALA A 27 14.07 18.83 -19.09
CA ALA A 27 13.48 19.02 -17.78
C ALA A 27 14.53 19.20 -16.67
N ILE A 28 15.63 18.42 -16.73
CA ILE A 28 16.74 18.54 -15.77
C ILE A 28 17.49 19.86 -15.95
N SER A 29 17.78 20.24 -17.21
CA SER A 29 18.57 21.44 -17.53
C SER A 29 17.79 22.75 -17.38
N ARG A 30 16.44 22.73 -17.43
CA ARG A 30 15.57 23.91 -17.28
C ARG A 30 15.38 24.40 -15.85
N SER A 31 16.11 23.83 -14.88
CA SER A 31 16.05 24.21 -13.46
C SER A 31 16.33 25.70 -13.20
N ASP A 32 16.90 26.42 -14.17
CA ASP A 32 17.14 27.87 -14.13
C ASP A 32 15.95 28.75 -14.60
N SER A 33 14.86 28.17 -15.11
CA SER A 33 13.69 28.93 -15.58
C SER A 33 12.69 29.25 -14.45
N ASN A 34 11.92 30.34 -14.61
CA ASN A 34 11.06 30.99 -13.60
C ASN A 34 9.89 30.11 -13.04
N THR A 35 9.87 28.81 -13.30
CA THR A 35 8.84 27.87 -12.84
C THR A 35 9.16 27.31 -11.46
N LEU A 36 8.37 27.69 -10.44
CA LEU A 36 8.46 27.22 -9.04
C LEU A 36 8.08 25.74 -8.81
N ARG A 37 7.93 24.92 -9.87
CA ARG A 37 7.32 23.58 -9.80
C ARG A 37 8.29 22.46 -10.18
N TRP A 38 8.15 21.33 -9.48
CA TRP A 38 8.84 20.08 -9.80
C TRP A 38 8.31 19.51 -11.11
N GLN A 39 9.20 19.03 -11.98
CA GLN A 39 8.82 18.41 -13.25
C GLN A 39 8.72 16.90 -13.06
N VAL A 40 7.62 16.27 -13.48
CA VAL A 40 7.44 14.82 -13.39
C VAL A 40 7.48 14.21 -14.77
N ILE A 41 8.47 13.33 -14.99
CA ILE A 41 8.66 12.62 -16.25
C ILE A 41 8.08 11.23 -16.13
N GLN A 42 6.99 11.01 -16.85
CA GLN A 42 6.24 9.75 -16.84
C GLN A 42 6.56 8.82 -18.00
N GLN A 43 7.82 8.73 -18.40
CA GLN A 43 8.21 7.77 -19.43
C GLN A 43 8.08 6.33 -18.91
N PRO A 44 7.63 5.39 -19.77
CA PRO A 44 7.34 4.03 -19.34
C PRO A 44 8.59 3.30 -18.83
N THR A 45 8.39 2.22 -18.08
CA THR A 45 9.48 1.36 -17.65
C THR A 45 10.19 0.76 -18.87
N GLY A 46 11.51 0.62 -18.79
CA GLY A 46 12.31 0.16 -19.93
C GLY A 46 12.71 1.23 -20.93
N SER A 47 12.27 2.50 -20.77
CA SER A 47 12.71 3.62 -21.63
C SER A 47 14.13 4.13 -21.35
N GLY A 48 14.85 3.49 -20.42
CA GLY A 48 16.22 3.87 -20.10
C GLY A 48 16.38 5.15 -19.29
N LYS A 49 15.35 5.63 -18.56
CA LYS A 49 15.42 6.84 -17.71
C LYS A 49 16.69 6.92 -16.87
N THR A 50 16.97 5.88 -16.10
CA THR A 50 18.17 5.76 -15.25
C THR A 50 19.46 5.77 -16.07
N GLN A 51 19.48 5.18 -17.27
CA GLN A 51 20.67 5.20 -18.15
C GLN A 51 20.89 6.57 -18.78
N ALA A 52 19.83 7.24 -19.22
CA ALA A 52 19.87 8.60 -19.73
C ALA A 52 20.39 9.57 -18.65
N LEU A 53 19.96 9.41 -17.40
CA LEU A 53 20.48 10.17 -16.27
C LEU A 53 21.99 9.96 -16.08
N LYS A 54 22.47 8.71 -16.12
CA LYS A 54 23.92 8.43 -15.99
C LYS A 54 24.74 9.11 -17.08
N VAL A 55 24.29 9.00 -18.33
CA VAL A 55 24.96 9.64 -19.47
C VAL A 55 24.95 11.16 -19.30
N LEU A 56 23.80 11.76 -18.97
CA LEU A 56 23.66 13.20 -18.80
C LEU A 56 24.60 13.75 -17.73
N CYS A 57 24.74 13.06 -16.60
CA CYS A 57 25.69 13.43 -15.55
C CYS A 57 27.14 13.28 -16.03
N SER A 58 27.48 12.18 -16.70
CA SER A 58 28.87 11.85 -17.09
C SER A 58 29.51 12.80 -18.11
N ILE A 59 28.70 13.52 -18.90
CA ILE A 59 29.21 14.40 -19.97
C ILE A 59 29.47 15.84 -19.50
N GLN A 60 29.10 16.19 -18.27
CA GLN A 60 29.31 17.53 -17.75
C GLN A 60 30.78 17.77 -17.41
N LYS A 61 31.31 18.94 -17.79
CA LYS A 61 32.69 19.31 -17.47
C LYS A 61 32.87 19.51 -15.96
N PRO A 62 33.98 19.05 -15.35
CA PRO A 62 34.18 19.15 -13.90
C PRO A 62 34.08 20.58 -13.33
N ILE A 63 34.60 21.57 -14.08
CA ILE A 63 34.68 22.97 -13.65
C ILE A 63 33.33 23.68 -13.78
N GLU A 64 32.50 23.30 -14.76
CA GLU A 64 31.19 23.90 -15.06
C GLU A 64 30.04 22.99 -14.58
N HIS A 65 30.33 22.00 -13.74
CA HIS A 65 29.35 21.00 -13.35
C HIS A 65 28.26 21.65 -12.47
N PRO A 66 26.97 21.46 -12.75
CA PRO A 66 25.88 22.13 -12.02
C PRO A 66 25.68 21.64 -10.57
N GLY A 67 26.46 20.66 -10.12
CA GLY A 67 26.21 19.87 -8.92
C GLY A 67 24.89 19.09 -9.00
N VAL A 68 24.95 17.76 -8.86
CA VAL A 68 23.76 16.91 -8.97
C VAL A 68 23.53 16.09 -7.70
N LEU A 69 22.30 16.07 -7.22
CA LEU A 69 21.81 15.14 -6.19
C LEU A 69 20.82 14.17 -6.86
N ILE A 70 21.16 12.88 -6.83
CA ILE A 70 20.27 11.80 -7.29
C ILE A 70 19.74 11.06 -6.05
N VAL A 71 18.42 10.86 -5.98
CA VAL A 71 17.74 10.23 -4.85
C VAL A 71 17.01 8.99 -5.37
N THR A 72 17.46 7.81 -4.95
CA THR A 72 16.93 6.51 -5.40
C THR A 72 16.37 5.70 -4.24
N LYS A 73 15.60 4.64 -4.47
CA LYS A 73 14.92 3.92 -3.38
C LYS A 73 15.92 3.15 -2.49
N PHE A 74 16.92 2.48 -3.07
CA PHE A 74 17.80 1.56 -2.34
C PHE A 74 19.29 1.91 -2.35
N ARG A 75 20.03 1.35 -1.39
CA ARG A 75 21.48 1.53 -1.24
C ARG A 75 22.23 0.94 -2.44
N GLU A 76 21.84 -0.26 -2.86
CA GLU A 76 22.43 -0.98 -3.99
C GLU A 76 22.19 -0.26 -5.32
N GLU A 77 21.07 0.44 -5.47
CA GLU A 77 20.83 1.32 -6.62
C GLU A 77 21.75 2.54 -6.57
N ALA A 78 21.93 3.15 -5.40
CA ALA A 78 22.79 4.32 -5.24
C ALA A 78 24.26 3.99 -5.61
N ASN A 79 24.73 2.81 -5.20
CA ASN A 79 26.05 2.28 -5.58
C ASN A 79 26.15 2.07 -7.09
N ARG A 80 25.22 1.30 -7.69
CA ARG A 80 25.21 1.00 -9.14
C ARG A 80 25.09 2.26 -10.01
N LEU A 81 24.36 3.28 -9.54
CA LEU A 81 24.24 4.57 -10.19
C LEU A 81 25.59 5.31 -10.19
N SER A 82 26.21 5.43 -9.01
CA SER A 82 27.49 6.11 -8.85
C SER A 82 28.60 5.44 -9.66
N GLU A 83 28.71 4.12 -9.57
CA GLU A 83 29.66 3.32 -10.37
C GLU A 83 29.42 3.49 -11.88
N GLY A 84 28.16 3.46 -12.31
CA GLY A 84 27.80 3.65 -13.70
C GLY A 84 28.19 5.02 -14.24
N ILE A 85 27.97 6.09 -13.46
CA ILE A 85 28.39 7.45 -13.83
C ILE A 85 29.91 7.54 -13.91
N ASN A 86 30.61 7.03 -12.90
CA ASN A 86 32.08 7.05 -12.86
C ASN A 86 32.70 6.30 -14.04
N LYS A 87 32.15 5.13 -14.39
CA LYS A 87 32.60 4.34 -15.54
C LYS A 87 32.44 5.12 -16.85
N LEU A 88 31.32 5.81 -17.03
CA LEU A 88 31.07 6.63 -18.22
C LEU A 88 31.94 7.88 -18.28
N ALA A 89 32.11 8.56 -17.14
CA ALA A 89 32.94 9.75 -17.02
C ALA A 89 34.43 9.43 -17.16
N ARG A 90 34.85 8.18 -16.85
CA ARG A 90 36.25 7.71 -16.76
C ARG A 90 37.05 8.36 -15.62
N TRP A 91 36.37 8.87 -14.60
CA TRP A 91 36.95 9.37 -13.35
C TRP A 91 35.89 9.39 -12.23
N HIS A 92 36.30 9.66 -10.98
CA HIS A 92 35.42 9.66 -9.81
C HIS A 92 34.55 10.93 -9.71
N MET A 93 33.52 11.02 -10.55
CA MET A 93 32.55 12.11 -10.62
C MET A 93 31.37 11.96 -9.62
N ALA A 94 30.97 10.73 -9.33
CA ALA A 94 29.80 10.39 -8.54
C ALA A 94 30.16 9.60 -7.27
N ARG A 95 29.49 9.92 -6.17
CA ARG A 95 29.69 9.29 -4.87
C ARG A 95 28.35 8.81 -4.29
N PRO A 96 28.25 7.54 -3.87
CA PRO A 96 27.10 7.09 -3.10
C PRO A 96 27.18 7.62 -1.67
N PHE A 97 26.03 7.94 -1.08
CA PHE A 97 25.93 8.38 0.31
C PHE A 97 24.76 7.70 1.01
N HIS A 98 25.08 6.77 1.91
CA HIS A 98 24.15 6.06 2.78
C HIS A 98 24.91 5.46 3.97
N GLN A 99 24.22 4.73 4.85
CA GLN A 99 24.80 4.19 6.09
C GLN A 99 26.09 3.36 5.87
N GLU A 100 26.10 2.49 4.86
CA GLU A 100 27.26 1.67 4.48
C GLU A 100 28.28 2.37 3.56
N ALA A 101 28.00 3.58 3.09
CA ALA A 101 28.87 4.38 2.23
C ALA A 101 28.93 5.81 2.79
N SER A 102 29.57 5.95 3.95
CA SER A 102 29.68 7.23 4.65
C SER A 102 30.72 8.12 3.96
N ALA A 103 30.51 9.43 4.07
CA ALA A 103 31.42 10.44 3.57
C ALA A 103 31.38 11.69 4.46
N THR A 104 32.51 12.39 4.54
CA THR A 104 32.59 13.68 5.21
C THR A 104 31.85 14.76 4.40
N SER A 105 31.47 15.86 5.06
CA SER A 105 30.83 16.98 4.38
C SER A 105 31.70 17.53 3.23
N ASP A 106 33.01 17.60 3.41
CA ASP A 106 33.95 18.09 2.39
C ASP A 106 34.06 17.13 1.19
N GLN A 107 34.01 15.82 1.44
CA GLN A 107 33.98 14.82 0.37
C GLN A 107 32.68 14.90 -0.44
N LEU A 108 31.55 15.14 0.22
CA LEU A 108 30.27 15.33 -0.46
C LEU A 108 30.26 16.63 -1.24
N ALA A 109 30.69 17.73 -0.64
CA ALA A 109 30.75 19.05 -1.28
C ALA A 109 31.68 19.06 -2.51
N SER A 110 32.78 18.31 -2.48
CA SER A 110 33.71 18.20 -3.62
C SER A 110 33.26 17.23 -4.71
N SER A 111 32.29 16.35 -4.45
CA SER A 111 31.78 15.41 -5.44
C SER A 111 30.77 16.08 -6.38
N PRO A 112 30.99 16.12 -7.72
CA PRO A 112 30.04 16.69 -8.67
C PRO A 112 28.64 16.05 -8.61
N VAL A 113 28.58 14.74 -8.39
CA VAL A 113 27.32 13.99 -8.24
C VAL A 113 27.31 13.27 -6.90
N VAL A 114 26.23 13.45 -6.13
CA VAL A 114 25.93 12.67 -4.93
C VAL A 114 24.70 11.83 -5.19
N VAL A 115 24.77 10.53 -4.89
CA VAL A 115 23.64 9.62 -5.02
C VAL A 115 23.26 9.09 -3.64
N THR A 116 22.03 9.36 -3.20
CA THR A 116 21.54 8.97 -1.87
C THR A 116 20.21 8.25 -1.96
N THR A 117 19.67 7.84 -0.81
CA THR A 117 18.41 7.11 -0.73
C THR A 117 17.21 8.01 -0.46
N HIS A 118 16.01 7.57 -0.86
CA HIS A 118 14.74 8.22 -0.53
C HIS A 118 14.62 8.50 0.97
N VAL A 119 14.99 7.51 1.80
CA VAL A 119 14.94 7.62 3.26
C VAL A 119 15.88 8.72 3.77
N ALA A 120 17.13 8.77 3.28
CA ALA A 120 18.10 9.77 3.71
C ALA A 120 17.66 11.19 3.33
N TYR A 121 17.15 11.37 2.11
CA TYR A 121 16.63 12.67 1.65
C TYR A 121 15.36 13.07 2.43
N ARG A 122 14.42 12.14 2.65
CA ARG A 122 13.23 12.39 3.47
C ARG A 122 13.58 12.82 4.90
N LEU A 123 14.59 12.20 5.53
CA LEU A 123 15.07 12.61 6.85
C LEU A 123 15.68 14.02 6.86
N ALA A 124 16.32 14.43 5.76
CA ALA A 124 16.83 15.79 5.60
C ALA A 124 15.68 16.81 5.47
N LEU A 125 14.65 16.50 4.69
CA LEU A 125 13.46 17.35 4.55
C LEU A 125 12.68 17.46 5.88
N LYS A 126 12.56 16.36 6.63
CA LYS A 126 11.95 16.35 7.96
C LYS A 126 12.67 17.23 8.95
N GLU A 127 14.01 17.20 8.98
CA GLU A 127 14.79 18.05 9.89
C GLU A 127 14.49 19.54 9.67
N ILE A 128 14.43 19.96 8.40
CA ILE A 128 14.07 21.34 8.04
C ILE A 128 12.65 21.65 8.52
N ALA A 129 11.71 20.77 8.23
CA ALA A 129 10.31 20.98 8.59
C ALA A 129 10.06 20.98 10.12
N ASP A 130 10.84 20.23 10.90
CA ASP A 130 10.67 20.10 12.36
C ASP A 130 11.42 21.16 13.17
N THR A 131 12.61 21.55 12.71
CA THR A 131 13.55 22.34 13.51
C THR A 131 13.99 23.64 12.83
N GLY A 132 13.72 23.80 11.54
CA GLY A 132 14.31 24.86 10.71
C GLY A 132 15.81 24.67 10.46
N LEU A 133 16.46 23.69 11.10
CA LEU A 133 17.86 23.35 10.84
C LEU A 133 17.99 22.64 9.50
N ASN A 134 19.14 22.81 8.87
CA ASN A 134 19.43 22.29 7.54
C ASN A 134 20.73 21.47 7.52
N HIS A 135 21.18 20.90 8.64
CA HIS A 135 22.45 20.19 8.71
C HIS A 135 22.49 18.98 7.76
N LYS A 136 21.47 18.11 7.82
CA LYS A 136 21.34 16.94 6.92
C LYS A 136 21.12 17.37 5.47
N ALA A 137 20.31 18.39 5.24
CA ALA A 137 20.05 18.90 3.90
C ALA A 137 21.30 19.52 3.27
N ASN A 138 22.05 20.34 4.00
CA ASN A 138 23.32 20.93 3.55
C ASN A 138 24.34 19.85 3.24
N ARG A 139 24.41 18.75 4.01
CA ARG A 139 25.30 17.63 3.65
C ARG A 139 25.01 17.04 2.28
N LEU A 140 23.74 17.04 1.86
CA LEU A 140 23.33 16.53 0.54
C LEU A 140 23.44 17.58 -0.57
N LEU A 141 23.05 18.82 -0.26
CA LEU A 141 22.84 19.90 -1.23
C LEU A 141 24.06 20.81 -1.40
N SER A 142 25.01 20.85 -0.46
CA SER A 142 26.23 21.65 -0.60
C SER A 142 27.10 21.10 -1.72
N TYR A 143 27.68 22.02 -2.47
CA TYR A 143 28.63 21.76 -3.55
C TYR A 143 29.71 22.85 -3.57
N LEU A 144 30.91 22.57 -4.06
CA LEU A 144 32.02 23.55 -4.07
C LEU A 144 31.65 24.90 -4.70
N CYS A 145 30.75 24.89 -5.69
CA CYS A 145 30.27 26.08 -6.38
C CYS A 145 28.96 26.65 -5.79
N GLY A 146 28.58 26.28 -4.57
CA GLY A 146 27.37 26.75 -3.89
C GLY A 146 26.42 25.62 -3.51
N LYS A 147 25.22 25.61 -4.08
CA LYS A 147 24.26 24.50 -3.93
C LYS A 147 24.23 23.67 -5.21
N ARG A 148 23.85 22.40 -5.09
CA ARG A 148 23.55 21.55 -6.24
C ARG A 148 22.33 22.09 -6.97
N ASN A 149 22.46 22.38 -8.25
CA ASN A 149 21.38 22.93 -9.06
C ASN A 149 20.39 21.85 -9.51
N TRP A 150 20.84 20.60 -9.64
CA TRP A 150 20.00 19.50 -10.11
C TRP A 150 19.65 18.54 -8.97
N VAL A 151 18.36 18.44 -8.65
CA VAL A 151 17.83 17.37 -7.78
C VAL A 151 16.97 16.44 -8.64
N VAL A 152 17.34 15.17 -8.69
CA VAL A 152 16.63 14.15 -9.46
C VAL A 152 16.18 13.04 -8.52
N ILE A 153 14.87 12.83 -8.45
CA ILE A 153 14.24 11.73 -7.72
C ILE A 153 13.99 10.61 -8.71
N ASP A 154 14.65 9.46 -8.55
CA ASP A 154 14.37 8.25 -9.33
C ASP A 154 13.24 7.45 -8.66
N GLU A 155 12.26 7.00 -9.45
CA GLU A 155 10.98 6.44 -9.01
C GLU A 155 10.11 7.44 -8.21
N ALA A 156 8.86 7.08 -7.91
CA ALA A 156 8.03 7.98 -7.10
C ALA A 156 8.45 8.01 -5.63
N PHE A 157 8.36 9.21 -5.07
CA PHE A 157 8.80 9.53 -3.71
C PHE A 157 7.60 9.91 -2.84
N ASP A 158 7.62 9.44 -1.60
CA ASP A 158 6.58 9.78 -0.64
C ASP A 158 6.89 11.14 -0.01
N TRP A 159 6.15 12.15 -0.46
CA TRP A 159 6.22 13.53 0.03
C TRP A 159 5.33 13.77 1.26
N ALA A 160 4.47 12.84 1.63
CA ALA A 160 3.56 12.99 2.76
C ALA A 160 4.26 12.55 4.05
N ASP A 161 4.37 13.45 5.01
CA ASP A 161 4.85 13.15 6.35
C ASP A 161 3.66 12.96 7.28
N THR A 162 3.47 11.74 7.78
CA THR A 162 2.23 11.30 8.42
C THR A 162 2.50 10.77 9.82
N TYR A 163 1.60 11.10 10.75
CA TYR A 163 1.69 10.75 12.17
C TYR A 163 0.38 10.08 12.61
N SER A 164 0.49 9.02 13.42
CA SER A 164 -0.65 8.27 13.96
C SER A 164 -0.31 7.74 15.36
N LEU A 165 -1.03 8.21 16.37
CA LEU A 165 -0.87 7.81 17.77
C LEU A 165 -2.18 7.24 18.30
N THR A 166 -2.15 6.07 18.95
CA THR A 166 -3.35 5.52 19.58
C THR A 166 -3.61 6.22 20.91
N ALA A 167 -4.87 6.57 21.19
CA ALA A 167 -5.24 7.18 22.46
C ALA A 167 -4.92 6.26 23.66
N SER A 168 -4.96 4.94 23.47
CA SER A 168 -4.57 3.96 24.49
C SER A 168 -3.08 4.02 24.83
N ASN A 169 -2.20 4.19 23.83
CA ASN A 169 -0.77 4.30 24.08
C ASN A 169 -0.46 5.63 24.77
N LEU A 170 -1.07 6.72 24.32
CA LEU A 170 -0.95 8.02 24.98
C LEU A 170 -1.41 7.97 26.44
N ARG A 171 -2.53 7.31 26.72
CA ARG A 171 -3.05 7.13 28.08
C ARG A 171 -2.11 6.30 28.95
N SER A 172 -1.56 5.21 28.41
CA SER A 172 -0.61 4.37 29.13
C SER A 172 0.67 5.14 29.44
N MET A 173 1.26 5.80 28.43
CA MET A 173 2.48 6.60 28.57
C MET A 173 2.29 7.71 29.60
N SER A 174 1.23 8.51 29.47
CA SER A 174 0.97 9.61 30.40
C SER A 174 0.69 9.15 31.82
N GLY A 175 -0.02 8.03 32.01
CA GLY A 175 -0.24 7.44 33.33
C GLY A 175 1.03 6.91 33.99
N ASP A 176 1.97 6.40 33.21
CA ASP A 176 3.30 6.00 33.71
C ASP A 176 4.14 7.22 34.06
N LEU A 177 4.18 8.23 33.19
CA LEU A 177 4.93 9.47 33.42
C LEU A 177 4.40 10.27 34.60
N ALA A 178 3.09 10.33 34.82
CA ALA A 178 2.50 11.02 35.97
C ALA A 178 2.89 10.38 37.32
N ARG A 179 3.23 9.08 37.32
CA ARG A 179 3.73 8.38 38.51
C ARG A 179 5.25 8.51 38.66
N ALA A 180 5.97 8.53 37.56
CA ALA A 180 7.43 8.55 37.53
C ALA A 180 8.04 9.95 37.72
N MET A 181 7.33 11.01 37.32
CA MET A 181 7.83 12.38 37.30
C MET A 181 7.32 13.19 38.50
N TYR A 182 7.98 14.32 38.77
CA TYR A 182 7.65 15.23 39.87
C TYR A 182 7.52 16.68 39.38
N GLY A 183 6.91 17.54 40.20
CA GLY A 183 6.77 18.97 39.90
C GLY A 183 6.02 19.25 38.59
N GLU A 184 6.52 20.20 37.81
CA GLU A 184 5.91 20.64 36.55
C GLU A 184 5.82 19.51 35.50
N LEU A 185 6.79 18.60 35.48
CA LEU A 185 6.78 17.44 34.57
C LEU A 185 5.64 16.48 34.90
N ARG A 186 5.32 16.30 36.18
CA ARG A 186 4.14 15.53 36.59
C ARG A 186 2.85 16.20 36.12
N THR A 187 2.75 17.52 36.30
CA THR A 187 1.59 18.28 35.83
C THR A 187 1.42 18.17 34.31
N ALA A 188 2.50 18.25 33.53
CA ALA A 188 2.46 18.05 32.09
C ALA A 188 1.99 16.63 31.72
N ALA A 189 2.45 15.59 32.44
CA ALA A 189 2.00 14.22 32.24
C ALA A 189 0.51 14.04 32.58
N GLU A 190 0.01 14.65 33.66
CA GLU A 190 -1.40 14.63 34.05
C GLU A 190 -2.28 15.36 33.02
N GLN A 191 -1.81 16.48 32.47
CA GLN A 191 -2.49 17.18 31.37
C GLN A 191 -2.55 16.31 30.10
N LEU A 192 -1.46 15.61 29.76
CA LEU A 192 -1.44 14.68 28.63
C LEU A 192 -2.39 13.49 28.85
N PHE A 193 -2.50 13.01 30.09
CA PHE A 193 -3.46 11.98 30.47
C PHE A 193 -4.89 12.47 30.28
N ALA A 194 -5.23 13.67 30.77
CA ALA A 194 -6.54 14.28 30.58
C ALA A 194 -6.86 14.51 29.09
N PHE A 195 -5.89 14.95 28.29
CA PHE A 195 -6.03 15.04 26.84
C PHE A 195 -6.36 13.68 26.20
N SER A 196 -5.66 12.61 26.60
CA SER A 196 -5.93 11.25 26.09
C SER A 196 -7.34 10.74 26.44
N ILE A 197 -7.92 11.20 27.55
CA ILE A 197 -9.31 10.93 27.93
C ILE A 197 -10.27 11.70 27.02
N ARG A 198 -10.01 12.99 26.82
CA ARG A 198 -10.84 13.83 25.96
C ARG A 198 -10.90 13.33 24.50
N LEU A 199 -9.81 12.76 23.99
CA LEU A 199 -9.80 12.11 22.68
C LEU A 199 -10.79 10.94 22.59
N THR A 200 -11.08 10.26 23.70
CA THR A 200 -12.05 9.15 23.73
C THR A 200 -13.46 9.57 24.11
N ASP A 201 -13.63 10.70 24.81
CA ASP A 201 -14.93 11.12 25.37
C ASP A 201 -15.82 11.93 24.39
N THR A 202 -15.28 12.36 23.25
CA THR A 202 -16.00 13.09 22.19
C THR A 202 -16.92 12.17 21.35
N ASP A 203 -17.49 11.16 22.01
CA ASP A 203 -17.85 9.85 21.48
C ASP A 203 -19.31 9.75 20.98
N LEU A 204 -19.56 10.11 19.72
CA LEU A 204 -20.89 9.93 19.09
C LEU A 204 -20.87 9.25 17.71
N GLY A 205 -19.79 8.60 17.27
CA GLY A 205 -19.83 7.85 15.99
C GLY A 205 -18.53 7.22 15.50
N ARG A 206 -18.64 6.41 14.42
CA ARG A 206 -17.54 5.71 13.73
C ARG A 206 -16.70 6.59 12.79
N SER A 207 -16.95 7.89 12.75
CA SER A 207 -16.45 8.75 11.70
C SER A 207 -15.19 9.52 12.11
N ASP A 208 -14.31 9.75 11.14
CA ASP A 208 -13.11 10.57 11.31
C ASP A 208 -13.55 12.02 11.65
N ARG A 209 -12.84 12.71 12.55
CA ARG A 209 -13.22 14.05 13.01
C ARG A 209 -12.03 14.97 13.17
N VAL A 210 -12.14 16.21 12.73
CA VAL A 210 -11.14 17.24 12.98
C VAL A 210 -10.99 17.44 14.49
N LEU A 211 -9.75 17.59 14.95
CA LEU A 211 -9.51 17.99 16.34
C LEU A 211 -9.92 19.44 16.51
N ASP A 212 -10.90 19.70 17.37
CA ASP A 212 -11.39 21.07 17.60
C ASP A 212 -10.29 21.99 18.17
N ALA A 213 -10.47 23.29 18.00
CA ALA A 213 -9.47 24.29 18.41
C ALA A 213 -9.18 24.21 19.92
N GLN A 214 -10.17 23.95 20.76
CA GLN A 214 -9.99 23.85 22.20
C GLN A 214 -9.16 22.61 22.59
N CYS A 215 -9.37 21.47 21.94
CA CYS A 215 -8.57 20.27 22.12
C CYS A 215 -7.13 20.49 21.64
N PHE A 216 -6.95 21.18 20.51
CA PHE A 216 -5.62 21.51 20.01
C PHE A 216 -4.90 22.50 20.94
N ASP A 217 -5.59 23.51 21.46
CA ASP A 217 -5.04 24.47 22.44
C ASP A 217 -4.59 23.77 23.73
N ILE A 218 -5.32 22.76 24.20
CA ILE A 218 -4.88 21.92 25.32
C ILE A 218 -3.58 21.22 24.96
N LEU A 219 -3.52 20.54 23.82
CA LEU A 219 -2.33 19.82 23.39
C LEU A 219 -1.11 20.75 23.26
N ALA A 220 -1.31 21.96 22.71
CA ALA A 220 -0.25 22.95 22.53
C ALA A 220 0.29 23.55 23.84
N ARG A 221 -0.48 23.48 24.94
CA ARG A 221 -0.08 23.99 26.27
C ARG A 221 0.69 22.97 27.12
N ILE A 222 0.69 21.69 26.73
CA ILE A 222 1.41 20.65 27.46
C ILE A 222 2.90 20.84 27.22
N ASP A 223 3.71 20.81 28.29
CA ASP A 223 5.17 20.84 28.19
C ASP A 223 5.75 19.49 27.72
N LEU A 224 5.54 19.20 26.44
CA LEU A 224 6.07 18.01 25.79
C LEU A 224 7.60 18.02 25.71
N SER A 225 8.22 19.20 25.68
CA SER A 225 9.68 19.37 25.62
C SER A 225 10.34 19.02 26.94
N GLY A 226 9.80 19.52 28.05
CA GLY A 226 10.21 19.15 29.39
C GLY A 226 10.01 17.66 29.66
N LEU A 227 8.83 17.10 29.30
CA LEU A 227 8.59 15.65 29.43
C LEU A 227 9.63 14.82 28.68
N ARG A 228 9.95 15.21 27.45
CA ARG A 228 10.96 14.53 26.63
C ARG A 228 12.35 14.63 27.27
N ALA A 229 12.75 15.82 27.72
CA ALA A 229 14.05 16.03 28.38
C ALA A 229 14.16 15.20 29.67
N GLY A 230 13.14 15.22 30.52
CA GLY A 230 13.12 14.44 31.77
C GLY A 230 13.25 12.93 31.55
N ILE A 231 12.62 12.39 30.50
CA ILE A 231 12.81 10.98 30.12
C ILE A 231 14.23 10.75 29.58
N ALA A 232 14.71 11.64 28.71
CA ALA A 232 16.03 11.51 28.08
C ALA A 232 17.16 11.47 29.13
N ASP A 233 17.07 12.28 30.17
CA ASP A 233 18.07 12.40 31.25
C ASP A 233 18.06 11.21 32.23
N THR A 234 17.00 10.38 32.22
CA THR A 234 16.90 9.19 33.06
C THR A 234 17.60 8.00 32.40
N SER A 235 18.44 7.23 33.10
CA SER A 235 19.03 6.00 32.50
C SER A 235 17.94 4.98 32.13
N GLU A 236 18.21 4.09 31.16
CA GLU A 236 17.22 3.08 30.74
C GLU A 236 16.76 2.19 31.90
N ASP A 237 17.70 1.73 32.73
CA ASP A 237 17.41 0.88 33.90
C ASP A 237 16.60 1.63 34.96
N ALA A 238 16.91 2.90 35.20
CA ALA A 238 16.16 3.72 36.15
C ALA A 238 14.75 3.98 35.62
N PHE A 239 14.61 4.27 34.33
CA PHE A 239 13.33 4.51 33.68
C PHE A 239 12.46 3.24 33.72
N ALA A 240 13.03 2.08 33.40
CA ALA A 240 12.36 0.78 33.50
C ALA A 240 11.83 0.53 34.92
N LYS A 241 12.63 0.77 35.95
CA LYS A 241 12.20 0.63 37.35
C LYS A 241 11.05 1.56 37.73
N LEU A 242 11.06 2.79 37.21
CA LEU A 242 9.99 3.78 37.47
C LEU A 242 8.64 3.36 36.86
N ILE A 243 8.66 2.72 35.69
CA ILE A 243 7.43 2.28 34.99
C ILE A 243 6.98 0.86 35.38
N GLU A 244 7.88 0.01 35.88
CA GLU A 244 7.62 -1.40 36.26
C GLU A 244 6.74 -1.60 37.50
N HIS A 245 6.46 -0.57 38.29
CA HIS A 245 5.52 -0.64 39.43
C HIS A 245 4.05 -0.69 38.99
N ARG A 246 3.70 -1.62 38.09
CA ARG A 246 2.32 -1.98 37.75
C ARG A 246 2.05 -3.38 38.35
N PRO A 247 1.38 -3.50 39.50
CA PRO A 247 0.99 -4.81 40.01
C PRO A 247 0.06 -5.47 38.99
N ALA A 248 0.38 -6.71 38.59
CA ALA A 248 -0.47 -7.48 37.70
C ALA A 248 -1.87 -7.61 38.32
N THR A 249 -2.88 -7.04 37.68
CA THR A 249 -4.28 -7.30 38.07
C THR A 249 -4.60 -8.75 37.72
N LYS A 250 -5.34 -9.45 38.60
CA LYS A 250 -5.69 -10.90 38.52
C LYS A 250 -6.29 -11.37 37.17
N THR A 251 -6.64 -10.47 36.27
CA THR A 251 -7.30 -10.70 34.99
C THR A 251 -6.37 -10.67 33.76
N GLU A 252 -5.10 -10.26 33.87
CA GLU A 252 -4.18 -10.24 32.72
C GLU A 252 -2.97 -11.15 32.95
N PRO A 253 -2.74 -12.18 32.10
CA PRO A 253 -1.54 -13.00 32.15
C PRO A 253 -0.28 -12.14 31.91
N ALA A 254 0.77 -12.36 32.69
CA ALA A 254 2.04 -11.63 32.61
C ALA A 254 2.71 -11.67 31.20
N SER A 255 2.31 -12.59 30.32
CA SER A 255 2.80 -12.74 28.96
C SER A 255 2.22 -11.73 27.94
N ARG A 256 1.29 -10.86 28.35
CA ARG A 256 0.63 -9.86 27.47
C ARG A 256 1.03 -8.40 27.71
N ILE A 257 1.88 -8.12 28.70
CA ILE A 257 2.38 -6.77 28.92
C ILE A 257 3.52 -6.52 27.92
N GLU A 258 3.21 -6.02 26.73
CA GLU A 258 4.20 -5.31 25.92
C GLU A 258 4.69 -4.12 26.77
N ARG A 259 5.88 -4.26 27.37
CA ARG A 259 6.50 -3.18 28.14
C ARG A 259 7.00 -2.14 27.15
N SER A 260 6.39 -0.95 27.16
CA SER A 260 6.88 0.14 26.33
C SER A 260 8.27 0.57 26.77
N SER A 261 9.18 0.70 25.80
CA SER A 261 10.56 1.06 26.05
C SER A 261 10.74 2.57 26.14
N LYS A 262 11.81 3.04 26.81
CA LYS A 262 12.19 4.47 26.82
C LYS A 262 12.21 5.07 25.40
N PRO A 263 12.82 4.44 24.38
CA PRO A 263 12.73 4.90 23.00
C PRO A 263 11.30 5.10 22.48
N GLN A 264 10.37 4.21 22.83
CA GLN A 264 8.98 4.31 22.39
C GLN A 264 8.28 5.55 22.97
N TYR A 265 8.55 5.91 24.23
CA TYR A 265 7.97 7.12 24.84
C TYR A 265 8.56 8.39 24.26
N LEU A 266 9.88 8.41 24.04
CA LEU A 266 10.55 9.52 23.36
C LEU A 266 9.98 9.71 21.95
N GLU A 267 9.78 8.63 21.20
CA GLU A 267 9.18 8.68 19.87
C GLU A 267 7.74 9.23 19.92
N GLN A 268 6.91 8.76 20.86
CA GLN A 268 5.53 9.26 21.00
C GLN A 268 5.48 10.76 21.33
N LEU A 269 6.36 11.24 22.21
CA LEU A 269 6.48 12.67 22.52
C LEU A 269 6.98 13.48 21.33
N ASP A 270 7.97 12.97 20.58
CA ASP A 270 8.46 13.60 19.34
C ASP A 270 7.36 13.71 18.29
N GLN A 271 6.52 12.68 18.15
CA GLN A 271 5.34 12.71 17.28
C GLN A 271 4.31 13.75 17.77
N LEU A 272 3.99 13.82 19.06
CA LEU A 272 3.07 14.83 19.60
C LEU A 272 3.57 16.26 19.39
N GLN A 273 4.85 16.53 19.67
CA GLN A 273 5.45 17.84 19.39
C GLN A 273 5.33 18.21 17.92
N THR A 274 5.51 17.23 17.04
CA THR A 274 5.38 17.45 15.60
C THR A 274 3.93 17.71 15.18
N ILE A 275 2.97 16.99 15.75
CA ILE A 275 1.53 17.26 15.56
C ILE A 275 1.19 18.69 15.97
N VAL A 276 1.72 19.18 17.10
CA VAL A 276 1.56 20.58 17.54
C VAL A 276 2.16 21.55 16.52
N ARG A 277 3.39 21.31 16.05
CA ARG A 277 4.04 22.15 15.03
C ARG A 277 3.29 22.18 13.70
N ILE A 278 2.67 21.08 13.29
CA ILE A 278 1.86 21.01 12.07
C ILE A 278 0.59 21.88 12.19
N GLY A 279 0.10 22.14 13.40
CA GLY A 279 -1.00 23.07 13.64
C GLY A 279 -2.40 22.51 13.33
N HIS A 280 -2.50 21.24 12.96
CA HIS A 280 -3.78 20.58 12.74
C HIS A 280 -3.69 19.07 12.96
N ALA A 281 -4.80 18.48 13.40
CA ALA A 281 -4.93 17.06 13.65
C ALA A 281 -6.38 16.61 13.47
N TRP A 282 -6.60 15.31 13.38
CA TRP A 282 -7.93 14.69 13.37
C TRP A 282 -7.88 13.36 14.11
N THR A 283 -9.03 12.88 14.57
CA THR A 283 -9.18 11.57 15.19
C THR A 283 -9.89 10.62 14.25
N SER A 284 -9.57 9.33 14.37
CA SER A 284 -10.34 8.25 13.74
C SER A 284 -10.67 7.18 14.76
N ARG A 285 -11.76 6.44 14.53
CA ARG A 285 -12.12 5.26 15.33
C ARG A 285 -12.15 4.03 14.44
N ARG A 286 -11.17 3.14 14.63
CA ARG A 286 -11.02 1.89 13.85
C ARG A 286 -10.72 0.72 14.77
N GLY A 287 -11.36 -0.42 14.54
CA GLY A 287 -11.19 -1.61 15.39
C GLY A 287 -11.47 -1.37 16.88
N GLY A 288 -12.36 -0.43 17.22
CA GLY A 288 -12.66 -0.04 18.60
C GLY A 288 -11.61 0.86 19.26
N ARG A 289 -10.55 1.26 18.54
CA ARG A 289 -9.47 2.11 19.03
C ARG A 289 -9.58 3.51 18.43
N THR A 290 -9.41 4.53 19.27
CA THR A 290 -9.25 5.91 18.83
C THR A 290 -7.80 6.20 18.50
N GLN A 291 -7.56 6.83 17.37
CA GLN A 291 -6.24 7.26 16.92
C GLN A 291 -6.25 8.77 16.65
N LEU A 292 -5.17 9.45 17.03
CA LEU A 292 -4.87 10.83 16.70
C LEU A 292 -3.93 10.85 15.49
N HIS A 293 -4.28 11.63 14.48
CA HIS A 293 -3.54 11.72 13.24
C HIS A 293 -3.15 13.17 12.93
N SER A 294 -2.03 13.33 12.25
CA SER A 294 -1.66 14.58 11.59
C SER A 294 -0.84 14.26 10.34
N ALA A 295 -0.78 15.20 9.40
CA ALA A 295 0.04 15.05 8.22
C ALA A 295 0.49 16.42 7.68
N ARG A 296 1.65 16.47 7.02
CA ARG A 296 2.14 17.64 6.28
C ARG A 296 2.88 17.21 5.02
N SER A 297 3.03 18.12 4.07
CA SER A 297 3.86 17.88 2.89
C SER A 297 5.31 18.31 3.12
N LEU A 298 6.25 17.47 2.71
CA LEU A 298 7.68 17.78 2.71
C LEU A 298 8.15 18.45 1.41
N ILE A 299 7.31 18.50 0.37
CA ILE A 299 7.72 19.07 -0.92
C ILE A 299 7.97 20.57 -0.78
N GLY A 300 9.16 21.01 -1.18
CA GLY A 300 9.60 22.40 -1.06
C GLY A 300 10.11 22.80 0.32
N ALA A 301 10.22 21.87 1.29
CA ALA A 301 10.77 22.17 2.61
C ALA A 301 12.21 22.70 2.54
N ASP A 302 13.01 22.20 1.60
CA ASP A 302 14.39 22.65 1.33
C ASP A 302 14.48 23.83 0.36
N GLY A 303 13.34 24.33 -0.12
CA GLY A 303 13.27 25.35 -1.18
C GLY A 303 13.80 24.87 -2.54
N MET A 304 14.09 23.57 -2.69
CA MET A 304 14.65 23.02 -3.92
C MET A 304 13.58 22.73 -4.96
N ARG A 305 14.05 22.64 -6.20
CA ARG A 305 13.29 22.21 -7.37
C ARG A 305 14.02 21.03 -7.99
N GLY A 306 13.31 20.25 -8.79
CA GLY A 306 13.91 19.10 -9.41
C GLY A 306 12.99 18.35 -10.35
N VAL A 307 13.46 17.17 -10.71
CA VAL A 307 12.79 16.25 -11.62
C VAL A 307 12.46 14.95 -10.91
N ILE A 308 11.23 14.47 -11.05
CA ILE A 308 10.78 13.17 -10.55
C ILE A 308 10.62 12.24 -11.75
N LEU A 309 11.32 11.10 -11.72
CA LEU A 309 11.28 10.07 -12.75
C LEU A 309 10.28 8.97 -12.36
N ASP A 310 9.00 9.19 -12.58
CA ASP A 310 7.94 8.23 -12.20
C ASP A 310 7.10 7.81 -13.40
N ALA A 311 7.32 6.57 -13.87
CA ALA A 311 6.60 5.99 -15.00
C ALA A 311 5.08 5.96 -14.82
N THR A 312 4.60 5.93 -13.57
CA THR A 312 3.19 5.78 -13.23
C THR A 312 2.47 7.09 -12.91
N ALA A 313 3.14 8.24 -13.01
CA ALA A 313 2.57 9.51 -12.58
C ALA A 313 1.25 9.88 -13.26
N GLY A 314 1.03 9.45 -14.52
CA GLY A 314 -0.22 9.70 -15.24
C GLY A 314 -1.46 9.01 -14.67
N ILE A 315 -1.29 7.98 -13.83
CA ILE A 315 -2.41 7.27 -13.16
C ILE A 315 -2.38 7.41 -11.64
N ASP A 316 -1.42 8.14 -11.07
CA ASP A 316 -1.31 8.35 -9.62
C ASP A 316 -1.95 9.70 -9.23
N PRO A 317 -3.15 9.71 -8.60
CA PRO A 317 -3.85 10.94 -8.25
C PRO A 317 -3.08 11.81 -7.25
N VAL A 318 -2.01 11.30 -6.64
CA VAL A 318 -1.14 12.10 -5.76
C VAL A 318 -0.58 13.33 -6.48
N TYR A 319 -0.30 13.24 -7.78
CA TYR A 319 0.22 14.39 -8.53
C TYR A 319 -0.87 15.43 -8.80
N SER A 320 -2.14 15.04 -8.92
CA SER A 320 -3.28 15.95 -9.03
C SER A 320 -3.46 16.78 -7.76
N ILE A 321 -3.34 16.14 -6.58
CA ILE A 321 -3.39 16.87 -5.31
C ILE A 321 -2.10 17.67 -5.03
N MET A 322 -1.02 17.44 -5.77
CA MET A 322 0.21 18.23 -5.69
C MET A 322 0.33 19.29 -6.79
N ARG A 323 -0.68 19.46 -7.67
CA ARG A 323 -0.59 20.20 -8.95
C ARG A 323 -0.10 21.65 -8.86
N GLN A 324 -0.25 22.30 -7.70
CA GLN A 324 0.32 23.65 -7.50
C GLN A 324 1.86 23.64 -7.42
N ARG A 325 2.46 22.48 -7.11
CA ARG A 325 3.88 22.27 -6.83
C ARG A 325 4.57 21.34 -7.83
N VAL A 326 3.80 20.62 -8.65
CA VAL A 326 4.32 19.66 -9.64
C VAL A 326 3.66 19.88 -11.00
N ASP A 327 4.43 19.71 -12.08
CA ASP A 327 3.94 19.65 -13.45
C ASP A 327 4.27 18.27 -14.04
N VAL A 328 3.23 17.49 -14.37
CA VAL A 328 3.40 16.19 -15.02
C VAL A 328 3.51 16.39 -16.53
N LEU A 329 4.68 16.08 -17.08
CA LEU A 329 4.95 16.23 -18.50
C LEU A 329 4.27 15.12 -19.30
N ALA A 330 3.68 15.48 -20.45
CA ALA A 330 3.06 14.51 -21.34
C ALA A 330 4.11 13.52 -21.87
N ARG A 331 3.77 12.23 -21.88
CA ARG A 331 4.64 11.16 -22.40
C ARG A 331 4.67 11.20 -23.94
N PRO A 332 5.85 11.15 -24.58
CA PRO A 332 5.94 10.92 -26.02
C PRO A 332 5.29 9.57 -26.40
N ALA A 333 4.42 9.58 -27.40
CA ALA A 333 3.72 8.38 -27.84
C ALA A 333 4.70 7.40 -28.53
N GLY A 334 4.43 6.10 -28.45
CA GLY A 334 5.20 5.10 -29.20
C GLY A 334 6.56 4.69 -28.59
N ILE A 335 6.88 5.11 -27.36
CA ILE A 335 8.09 4.61 -26.66
C ILE A 335 8.00 3.10 -26.38
N ARG A 336 6.79 2.59 -26.11
CA ARG A 336 6.51 1.19 -25.79
C ARG A 336 5.19 0.74 -26.39
N THR A 337 5.10 -0.53 -26.73
CA THR A 337 3.85 -1.25 -26.95
C THR A 337 3.90 -2.60 -26.25
N TYR A 338 2.77 -2.99 -25.67
CA TYR A 338 2.58 -4.23 -24.92
C TYR A 338 1.66 -5.19 -25.66
N ARG A 339 1.58 -5.07 -27.00
CA ARG A 339 0.77 -5.96 -27.87
C ARG A 339 1.14 -7.43 -27.83
N ASN A 340 2.28 -7.80 -27.25
CA ASN A 340 2.63 -9.21 -27.04
C ASN A 340 2.30 -9.67 -25.61
N VAL A 341 1.68 -8.82 -24.80
CA VAL A 341 1.33 -9.12 -23.40
C VAL A 341 -0.15 -9.43 -23.31
N THR A 342 -0.48 -10.51 -22.61
CA THR A 342 -1.86 -10.89 -22.30
C THR A 342 -2.10 -10.76 -20.80
N LEU A 343 -3.08 -9.94 -20.44
CA LEU A 343 -3.60 -9.80 -19.08
C LEU A 343 -4.85 -10.68 -18.94
N HIS A 344 -4.68 -11.79 -18.23
CA HIS A 344 -5.73 -12.73 -17.84
C HIS A 344 -6.35 -12.27 -16.51
N VAL A 345 -7.61 -11.83 -16.54
CA VAL A 345 -8.32 -11.32 -15.35
C VAL A 345 -9.38 -12.28 -14.86
N SER A 346 -9.43 -12.48 -13.54
CA SER A 346 -10.49 -13.24 -12.89
C SER A 346 -11.20 -12.37 -11.85
N TYR A 347 -12.52 -12.23 -11.94
CA TYR A 347 -13.30 -11.35 -11.06
C TYR A 347 -14.07 -12.10 -9.97
N GLY A 348 -14.28 -11.44 -8.83
CA GLY A 348 -15.10 -11.95 -7.72
C GLY A 348 -14.31 -12.61 -6.60
N HIS A 349 -13.01 -12.35 -6.55
CA HIS A 349 -12.12 -12.86 -5.52
C HIS A 349 -12.03 -11.91 -4.32
N LYS A 350 -11.74 -12.46 -3.15
CA LYS A 350 -11.37 -11.68 -1.96
C LYS A 350 -9.85 -11.58 -1.90
N VAL A 351 -9.32 -10.45 -2.35
CA VAL A 351 -7.88 -10.28 -2.62
C VAL A 351 -7.15 -9.42 -1.57
N GLY A 352 -7.83 -9.09 -0.47
CA GLY A 352 -7.29 -8.29 0.63
C GLY A 352 -6.35 -9.08 1.54
N LYS A 353 -5.40 -8.35 2.15
CA LYS A 353 -4.37 -8.89 3.04
C LYS A 353 -4.94 -9.77 4.15
N GLU A 354 -5.92 -9.26 4.91
CA GLU A 354 -6.53 -9.98 6.04
C GLU A 354 -7.16 -11.31 5.64
N HIS A 355 -7.86 -11.33 4.50
CA HIS A 355 -8.49 -12.53 4.00
C HIS A 355 -7.45 -13.57 3.57
N LEU A 356 -6.47 -13.15 2.77
CA LEU A 356 -5.44 -14.04 2.23
C LEU A 356 -4.48 -14.53 3.32
N ALA A 357 -4.17 -13.74 4.34
CA ALA A 357 -3.38 -14.22 5.49
C ALA A 357 -3.99 -15.47 6.16
N GLN A 358 -5.31 -15.62 6.12
CA GLN A 358 -6.02 -16.75 6.74
C GLN A 358 -6.38 -17.87 5.76
N HIS A 359 -6.53 -17.56 4.46
CA HIS A 359 -7.10 -18.48 3.46
C HIS A 359 -6.18 -18.77 2.27
N ALA A 360 -4.98 -18.18 2.22
CA ALA A 360 -4.09 -18.24 1.06
C ALA A 360 -3.82 -19.67 0.57
N GLY A 361 -3.49 -20.63 1.44
CA GLY A 361 -3.18 -21.99 1.01
C GLY A 361 -4.33 -22.68 0.24
N LYS A 362 -5.58 -22.41 0.64
CA LYS A 362 -6.77 -22.96 -0.02
C LYS A 362 -7.08 -22.27 -1.34
N GLU A 363 -7.00 -20.94 -1.36
CA GLU A 363 -7.22 -20.16 -2.57
C GLU A 363 -6.11 -20.43 -3.60
N TRP A 364 -4.86 -20.55 -3.13
CA TRP A 364 -3.69 -20.85 -3.95
C TRP A 364 -3.74 -22.23 -4.58
N SER A 365 -4.11 -23.28 -3.85
CA SER A 365 -4.22 -24.63 -4.45
C SER A 365 -5.22 -24.67 -5.61
N THR A 366 -6.28 -23.86 -5.52
CA THR A 366 -7.28 -23.73 -6.57
C THR A 366 -6.75 -22.95 -7.78
N VAL A 367 -6.05 -21.83 -7.53
CA VAL A 367 -5.43 -21.00 -8.58
C VAL A 367 -4.30 -21.75 -9.28
N TRP A 368 -3.36 -22.29 -8.50
CA TRP A 368 -2.20 -23.02 -9.02
C TRP A 368 -2.61 -24.32 -9.73
N GLY A 369 -3.64 -25.02 -9.24
CA GLY A 369 -4.17 -26.21 -9.91
C GLY A 369 -4.70 -25.96 -11.32
N ASP A 370 -5.13 -24.73 -11.64
CA ASP A 370 -5.56 -24.34 -12.99
C ASP A 370 -4.42 -23.77 -13.86
N LEU A 371 -3.40 -23.18 -13.21
CA LEU A 371 -2.30 -22.50 -13.91
C LEU A 371 -1.05 -23.36 -14.12
N SER A 372 -0.80 -24.35 -13.28
CA SER A 372 0.45 -25.13 -13.29
C SER A 372 0.72 -25.81 -14.64
N GLU A 373 -0.31 -26.37 -15.27
CA GLU A 373 -0.21 -26.98 -16.60
C GLU A 373 0.01 -25.91 -17.69
N ARG A 374 -0.73 -24.80 -17.64
CA ARG A 374 -0.63 -23.69 -18.62
C ARG A 374 0.71 -22.96 -18.58
N LEU A 375 1.33 -22.94 -17.41
CA LEU A 375 2.60 -22.27 -17.14
C LEU A 375 3.78 -23.24 -17.09
N SER A 376 3.56 -24.51 -17.45
CA SER A 376 4.62 -25.52 -17.47
C SER A 376 5.77 -25.08 -18.38
N GLY A 377 7.00 -25.18 -17.86
CA GLY A 377 8.22 -24.77 -18.56
C GLY A 377 8.50 -23.27 -18.58
N LYS A 378 7.62 -22.42 -18.03
CA LYS A 378 7.85 -20.98 -17.94
C LYS A 378 8.49 -20.57 -16.62
N HIS A 379 9.30 -19.51 -16.65
CA HIS A 379 9.70 -18.83 -15.42
C HIS A 379 8.60 -17.86 -14.96
N VAL A 380 8.08 -18.04 -13.75
CA VAL A 380 6.91 -17.32 -13.22
C VAL A 380 7.27 -16.51 -11.99
N LEU A 381 6.83 -15.25 -11.95
CA LEU A 381 6.81 -14.44 -10.73
C LEU A 381 5.43 -14.52 -10.06
N VAL A 382 5.38 -14.92 -8.80
CA VAL A 382 4.17 -14.82 -7.97
C VAL A 382 4.34 -13.65 -7.01
N CYS A 383 3.49 -12.63 -7.14
CA CYS A 383 3.43 -11.50 -6.22
C CYS A 383 2.22 -11.65 -5.29
N ALA A 384 2.48 -11.77 -3.98
CA ALA A 384 1.43 -11.96 -2.97
C ALA A 384 1.55 -10.99 -1.79
N HIS A 385 0.65 -11.10 -0.82
CA HIS A 385 0.85 -10.46 0.49
C HIS A 385 1.96 -11.18 1.26
N LYS A 386 2.78 -10.43 2.02
CA LYS A 386 3.86 -10.99 2.83
C LYS A 386 3.40 -12.13 3.74
N ASP A 387 2.25 -11.96 4.39
CA ASP A 387 1.69 -12.94 5.33
C ASP A 387 1.07 -14.17 4.64
N ALA A 388 0.81 -14.09 3.33
CA ALA A 388 0.30 -15.22 2.54
C ALA A 388 1.42 -16.14 2.04
N ARG A 389 2.65 -15.61 1.87
CA ARG A 389 3.80 -16.34 1.30
C ARG A 389 4.10 -17.67 1.99
N PRO A 390 4.16 -17.77 3.34
CA PRO A 390 4.46 -19.03 4.01
C PRO A 390 3.46 -20.14 3.70
N SER A 391 2.22 -19.78 3.33
CA SER A 391 1.16 -20.73 2.98
C SER A 391 1.13 -21.15 1.50
N ILE A 392 1.90 -20.49 0.62
CA ILE A 392 1.85 -20.74 -0.84
C ILE A 392 3.18 -21.23 -1.40
N GLU A 393 4.31 -20.75 -0.86
CA GLU A 393 5.66 -21.14 -1.29
C GLU A 393 5.90 -22.67 -1.24
N PRO A 394 5.43 -23.41 -0.22
CA PRO A 394 5.64 -24.87 -0.16
C PRO A 394 4.99 -25.65 -1.31
N TYR A 395 4.02 -25.06 -2.00
CA TYR A 395 3.31 -25.67 -3.13
C TYR A 395 3.94 -25.33 -4.49
N GLY A 396 4.96 -24.47 -4.51
CA GLY A 396 5.72 -24.17 -5.72
C GLY A 396 6.66 -25.31 -6.13
N PRO A 397 6.98 -25.44 -7.43
CA PRO A 397 8.01 -26.36 -7.90
C PRO A 397 9.38 -25.97 -7.32
N LYS A 398 10.17 -26.99 -6.94
CA LYS A 398 11.49 -26.80 -6.29
C LYS A 398 12.64 -26.55 -7.27
N ASP A 399 12.35 -26.52 -8.57
CA ASP A 399 13.32 -26.30 -9.64
C ASP A 399 13.66 -24.81 -9.87
N GLY A 400 13.02 -23.90 -9.12
CA GLY A 400 13.22 -22.46 -9.26
C GLY A 400 12.49 -21.83 -10.45
N SER A 401 11.64 -22.59 -11.15
CA SER A 401 10.79 -22.05 -12.23
C SER A 401 9.80 -21.01 -11.69
N VAL A 402 9.36 -21.14 -10.44
CA VAL A 402 8.44 -20.20 -9.79
C VAL A 402 9.15 -19.47 -8.67
N GLN A 403 9.17 -18.14 -8.76
CA GLN A 403 9.73 -17.25 -7.76
C GLN A 403 8.59 -16.53 -7.02
N PHE A 404 8.65 -16.53 -5.69
CA PHE A 404 7.66 -15.87 -4.86
C PHE A 404 8.25 -14.59 -4.27
N ASP A 405 7.48 -13.51 -4.36
CA ASP A 405 7.76 -12.29 -3.62
C ASP A 405 6.47 -11.60 -3.17
N ASN A 406 6.59 -10.47 -2.50
CA ASN A 406 5.47 -9.70 -1.99
C ASN A 406 5.45 -8.24 -2.43
N TRP A 407 4.25 -7.68 -2.36
CA TRP A 407 4.01 -6.25 -2.50
C TRP A 407 4.99 -5.43 -1.65
N GLY A 408 5.51 -4.33 -2.22
CA GLY A 408 6.51 -3.46 -1.61
C GLY A 408 7.97 -3.92 -1.74
N ASN A 409 8.24 -5.22 -1.92
CA ASN A 409 9.61 -5.74 -2.09
C ASN A 409 10.05 -5.78 -3.57
N LEU A 410 9.08 -5.81 -4.49
CA LEU A 410 9.33 -5.80 -5.93
C LEU A 410 9.85 -4.46 -6.47
N ASP A 411 9.46 -3.36 -5.84
CA ASP A 411 9.82 -2.01 -6.26
C ASP A 411 11.33 -1.81 -6.15
N GLY A 412 12.01 -1.33 -7.20
CA GLY A 412 13.46 -1.04 -7.22
C GLY A 412 14.39 -2.27 -7.33
N ARG A 413 13.84 -3.49 -7.43
CA ARG A 413 14.60 -4.70 -7.71
C ARG A 413 14.40 -5.19 -9.15
N ASN A 414 15.34 -5.95 -9.68
CA ASN A 414 15.36 -6.39 -11.09
C ASN A 414 15.52 -7.91 -11.24
N ASP A 415 15.34 -8.66 -10.17
CA ASP A 415 15.69 -10.08 -10.09
C ASP A 415 14.78 -10.96 -11.00
N TRP A 416 13.60 -10.45 -11.35
CA TRP A 416 12.56 -11.15 -12.12
C TRP A 416 12.50 -10.78 -13.60
N ASN A 417 13.47 -10.03 -14.12
CA ASN A 417 13.44 -9.52 -15.51
C ASN A 417 13.42 -10.61 -16.59
N ARG A 418 13.65 -11.88 -16.24
CA ARG A 418 13.58 -13.07 -17.11
C ARG A 418 12.28 -13.86 -16.95
N CYS A 419 11.44 -13.54 -15.97
CA CYS A 419 10.15 -14.21 -15.81
C CYS A 419 9.27 -13.92 -17.03
N GLU A 420 8.66 -14.97 -17.56
CA GLU A 420 7.81 -14.97 -18.75
C GLU A 420 6.33 -14.82 -18.40
N ALA A 421 5.98 -15.09 -17.14
CA ALA A 421 4.66 -14.85 -16.62
C ALA A 421 4.68 -14.24 -15.21
N ALA A 422 3.59 -13.58 -14.84
CA ALA A 422 3.34 -13.15 -13.47
C ALA A 422 1.96 -13.57 -12.97
N ILE A 423 1.86 -13.93 -11.70
CA ILE A 423 0.61 -14.18 -10.98
C ILE A 423 0.51 -13.15 -9.85
N LEU A 424 -0.49 -12.28 -9.92
CA LEU A 424 -0.79 -11.28 -8.90
C LEU A 424 -1.85 -11.86 -7.95
N PHE A 425 -1.37 -12.47 -6.86
CA PHE A 425 -2.17 -13.18 -5.88
C PHE A 425 -2.53 -12.28 -4.68
N GLY A 426 -3.52 -11.42 -4.90
CA GLY A 426 -3.90 -10.37 -3.96
C GLY A 426 -3.73 -8.99 -4.57
N LEU A 427 -4.29 -7.95 -3.93
CA LEU A 427 -4.06 -6.55 -4.28
C LEU A 427 -3.52 -5.77 -3.06
N PRO A 428 -2.59 -4.81 -3.26
CA PRO A 428 -2.00 -4.02 -2.18
C PRO A 428 -2.92 -2.87 -1.77
N TYR A 429 -3.97 -3.17 -1.00
CA TYR A 429 -4.83 -2.13 -0.43
C TYR A 429 -4.08 -1.30 0.61
N LEU A 430 -4.31 0.01 0.58
CA LEU A 430 -3.92 0.92 1.65
C LEU A 430 -4.82 0.73 2.88
N ASP A 431 -4.29 1.11 4.05
CA ASP A 431 -5.15 1.40 5.19
C ASP A 431 -6.13 2.52 4.83
N ASP A 432 -7.35 2.48 5.35
CA ASP A 432 -8.39 3.44 5.02
C ASP A 432 -8.02 4.88 5.42
N ILE A 433 -7.07 5.04 6.35
CA ILE A 433 -6.60 6.33 6.83
C ILE A 433 -5.55 6.96 5.90
N GLU A 434 -4.74 6.15 5.21
CA GLU A 434 -3.63 6.65 4.40
C GLU A 434 -4.06 7.61 3.29
N PRO A 435 -5.15 7.37 2.53
CA PRO A 435 -5.66 8.35 1.55
C PRO A 435 -5.98 9.71 2.18
N ALA A 436 -6.54 9.72 3.40
CA ALA A 436 -6.84 10.96 4.11
C ALA A 436 -5.54 11.66 4.54
N GLN A 437 -4.57 10.91 5.06
CA GLN A 437 -3.26 11.46 5.43
C GLN A 437 -2.54 12.08 4.23
N ARG A 438 -2.52 11.40 3.08
CA ARG A 438 -1.89 11.93 1.86
C ARG A 438 -2.61 13.18 1.35
N PHE A 439 -3.94 13.18 1.34
CA PHE A 439 -4.71 14.36 0.94
C PHE A 439 -4.42 15.55 1.85
N ILE A 440 -4.55 15.36 3.17
CA ILE A 440 -4.32 16.40 4.18
C ILE A 440 -2.88 16.90 4.17
N ALA A 441 -1.90 16.02 3.93
CA ALA A 441 -0.49 16.43 3.80
C ALA A 441 -0.32 17.53 2.74
N HIS A 442 -0.96 17.37 1.57
CA HIS A 442 -0.77 18.26 0.43
C HIS A 442 -1.77 19.42 0.37
N GLN A 443 -3.00 19.22 0.86
CA GLN A 443 -4.09 20.19 0.79
C GLN A 443 -4.31 20.93 2.12
N GLY A 444 -3.65 20.50 3.19
CA GLY A 444 -3.80 21.05 4.54
C GLY A 444 -5.06 20.55 5.24
N ARG A 445 -5.37 21.22 6.36
CA ARG A 445 -6.51 20.91 7.24
C ARG A 445 -7.82 20.84 6.45
N GLN A 446 -8.58 19.77 6.69
CA GLN A 446 -9.94 19.60 6.16
C GLN A 446 -10.99 19.88 7.23
N SER A 447 -12.26 19.96 6.83
CA SER A 447 -13.40 20.13 7.74
C SER A 447 -14.04 18.80 8.12
N ASP A 448 -14.92 18.81 9.13
CA ASP A 448 -15.70 17.62 9.50
C ASP A 448 -16.65 17.18 8.37
N GLU A 449 -17.21 18.15 7.63
CA GLU A 449 -18.04 17.86 6.45
C GLU A 449 -17.26 17.11 5.36
N TRP A 450 -15.96 17.36 5.21
CA TRP A 450 -15.13 16.59 4.28
C TRP A 450 -14.98 15.13 4.72
N PHE A 451 -14.89 14.86 6.03
CA PHE A 451 -14.83 13.50 6.54
C PHE A 451 -16.17 12.75 6.44
N TYR A 452 -17.30 13.45 6.56
CA TYR A 452 -18.64 12.85 6.54
C TYR A 452 -19.32 12.84 5.16
N GLY A 453 -18.95 13.76 4.29
CA GLY A 453 -19.70 14.13 3.10
C GLY A 453 -19.02 13.78 1.78
N SER A 454 -19.36 14.55 0.75
CA SER A 454 -18.77 14.39 -0.58
C SER A 454 -17.32 14.88 -0.56
N ARG A 455 -16.41 13.96 -0.89
CA ARG A 455 -14.97 14.22 -1.01
C ARG A 455 -14.59 14.50 -2.46
N LYS A 456 -15.46 15.21 -3.17
CA LYS A 456 -15.22 15.58 -4.57
C LYS A 456 -14.01 16.52 -4.61
N TYR A 457 -13.06 16.21 -5.48
CA TYR A 457 -11.89 17.04 -5.71
C TYR A 457 -11.56 16.98 -7.20
N GLU A 458 -11.51 18.15 -7.85
CA GLU A 458 -11.36 18.25 -9.31
C GLU A 458 -12.34 17.29 -10.04
N ASP A 459 -11.80 16.39 -10.85
CA ASP A 459 -12.53 15.41 -11.66
C ASP A 459 -12.87 14.12 -10.88
N TYR A 460 -12.39 13.99 -9.64
CA TYR A 460 -12.65 12.83 -8.80
C TYR A 460 -13.92 13.03 -7.97
N ALA A 461 -14.89 12.13 -8.13
CA ALA A 461 -16.10 12.12 -7.30
C ALA A 461 -15.79 11.88 -5.81
N ASP A 462 -14.77 11.06 -5.54
CA ASP A 462 -14.23 10.83 -4.20
C ASP A 462 -12.71 10.66 -4.28
N ILE A 463 -11.99 11.66 -3.76
CA ILE A 463 -10.53 11.66 -3.81
C ILE A 463 -9.88 10.57 -2.94
N ARG A 464 -10.51 10.13 -1.84
CA ARG A 464 -9.95 9.05 -1.02
C ARG A 464 -9.99 7.72 -1.78
N THR A 465 -11.11 7.45 -2.44
CA THR A 465 -11.24 6.26 -3.31
C THR A 465 -10.24 6.34 -4.48
N ALA A 466 -10.12 7.49 -5.13
CA ALA A 466 -9.16 7.67 -6.22
C ALA A 466 -7.71 7.43 -5.77
N LEU A 467 -7.30 7.99 -4.62
CA LEU A 467 -5.95 7.76 -4.07
C LEU A 467 -5.71 6.29 -3.73
N SER A 468 -6.70 5.58 -3.17
CA SER A 468 -6.61 4.14 -2.91
C SER A 468 -6.49 3.31 -4.19
N ASP A 469 -7.40 3.52 -5.14
CA ASP A 469 -7.42 2.78 -6.41
C ASP A 469 -6.16 3.08 -7.24
N GLY A 470 -5.71 4.34 -7.24
CA GLY A 470 -4.48 4.79 -7.90
C GLY A 470 -3.23 4.14 -7.32
N PHE A 471 -3.14 4.00 -5.99
CA PHE A 471 -2.04 3.26 -5.36
C PHE A 471 -2.02 1.79 -5.78
N ILE A 472 -3.18 1.11 -5.77
CA ILE A 472 -3.28 -0.28 -6.21
C ILE A 472 -2.83 -0.41 -7.67
N ALA A 473 -3.37 0.44 -8.55
CA ALA A 473 -3.05 0.44 -9.97
C ALA A 473 -1.56 0.65 -10.22
N ARG A 474 -0.96 1.66 -9.58
CA ARG A 474 0.47 1.94 -9.64
C ARG A 474 1.30 0.73 -9.20
N SER A 475 1.01 0.15 -8.04
CA SER A 475 1.77 -1.01 -7.54
C SER A 475 1.65 -2.22 -8.46
N VAL A 476 0.47 -2.46 -9.04
CA VAL A 476 0.24 -3.55 -10.01
C VAL A 476 1.05 -3.32 -11.29
N VAL A 477 0.99 -2.12 -11.88
CA VAL A 477 1.76 -1.76 -13.08
C VAL A 477 3.26 -1.86 -12.82
N GLN A 478 3.72 -1.43 -11.65
CA GLN A 478 5.12 -1.56 -11.25
C GLN A 478 5.54 -3.03 -11.12
N ALA A 479 4.73 -3.88 -10.49
CA ALA A 479 5.00 -5.31 -10.36
C ALA A 479 5.06 -6.03 -11.72
N ILE A 480 4.10 -5.74 -12.61
CA ILE A 480 4.11 -6.27 -13.99
C ILE A 480 5.40 -5.87 -14.71
N ASN A 481 5.80 -4.60 -14.63
CA ASN A 481 7.02 -4.13 -15.28
C ASN A 481 8.33 -4.61 -14.62
N ARG A 482 8.28 -5.54 -13.65
CA ARG A 482 9.47 -6.24 -13.14
C ARG A 482 9.85 -7.46 -13.97
N ILE A 483 8.91 -8.03 -14.72
CA ILE A 483 9.16 -9.22 -15.56
C ILE A 483 9.62 -8.84 -16.98
N GLN A 484 9.78 -9.82 -17.87
CA GLN A 484 10.42 -9.62 -19.17
C GLN A 484 9.74 -8.59 -20.10
N CYS A 485 8.44 -8.30 -19.89
CA CYS A 485 7.70 -7.34 -20.71
C CYS A 485 8.24 -5.90 -20.60
N ARG A 486 9.15 -5.62 -19.67
CA ARG A 486 9.87 -4.33 -19.55
C ARG A 486 10.93 -4.10 -20.63
N ASN A 487 11.43 -5.16 -21.27
CA ASN A 487 12.56 -5.07 -22.21
C ASN A 487 12.03 -4.77 -23.61
N ALA A 488 12.65 -3.82 -24.32
CA ALA A 488 12.30 -3.52 -25.71
C ALA A 488 13.06 -4.51 -26.59
N ILE A 489 12.39 -5.10 -27.57
CA ILE A 489 13.01 -6.05 -28.50
C ILE A 489 13.15 -5.51 -29.93
N ASP A 490 12.57 -4.33 -30.21
CA ASP A 490 12.68 -3.67 -31.51
C ASP A 490 12.42 -2.15 -31.42
N ALA A 491 12.60 -1.46 -32.55
CA ALA A 491 12.41 -0.01 -32.69
C ALA A 491 10.95 0.44 -32.52
N ASN A 492 9.99 -0.47 -32.58
CA ASN A 492 8.57 -0.17 -32.36
C ASN A 492 8.21 -0.25 -30.86
N GLY A 493 9.18 -0.55 -29.99
CA GLY A 493 8.99 -0.62 -28.55
C GLY A 493 8.27 -1.89 -28.10
N ASN A 494 8.28 -2.96 -28.91
CA ASN A 494 7.68 -4.25 -28.54
C ASN A 494 8.40 -4.91 -27.38
N CYS A 495 7.73 -5.87 -26.74
CA CYS A 495 8.32 -6.76 -25.76
C CYS A 495 8.11 -8.23 -26.12
N LYS A 496 8.78 -9.13 -25.39
CA LYS A 496 8.56 -10.57 -25.53
C LYS A 496 7.13 -10.97 -25.13
N PRO A 497 6.58 -12.05 -25.70
CA PRO A 497 5.31 -12.63 -25.26
C PRO A 497 5.28 -12.84 -23.74
N THR A 498 4.27 -12.33 -23.05
CA THR A 498 4.21 -12.37 -21.58
C THR A 498 2.78 -12.57 -21.10
N ASP A 499 2.58 -13.48 -20.15
CA ASP A 499 1.27 -13.74 -19.56
C ASP A 499 1.17 -13.18 -18.14
N ILE A 500 0.12 -12.43 -17.84
CA ILE A 500 -0.14 -11.89 -16.51
C ILE A 500 -1.48 -12.40 -16.02
N TYR A 501 -1.51 -13.05 -14.87
CA TYR A 501 -2.71 -13.57 -14.24
C TYR A 501 -3.04 -12.74 -13.01
N MET A 502 -4.23 -12.14 -12.97
CA MET A 502 -4.63 -11.25 -11.88
C MET A 502 -6.00 -11.62 -11.32
N LEU A 503 -6.05 -11.77 -10.00
CA LEU A 503 -7.29 -11.91 -9.26
C LEU A 503 -7.82 -10.53 -8.88
N LEU A 504 -9.10 -10.28 -9.16
CA LEU A 504 -9.76 -9.00 -8.93
C LEU A 504 -11.03 -9.16 -8.09
N PRO A 505 -11.36 -8.17 -7.25
CA PRO A 505 -12.68 -8.10 -6.62
C PRO A 505 -13.74 -7.78 -7.69
N ARG A 506 -15.02 -7.98 -7.35
CA ARG A 506 -16.12 -7.42 -8.16
C ARG A 506 -16.25 -5.92 -7.91
N GLY A 507 -16.69 -5.18 -8.92
CA GLY A 507 -17.08 -3.78 -8.80
C GLY A 507 -16.04 -2.79 -9.32
N ALA A 508 -16.19 -1.53 -8.89
CA ALA A 508 -15.48 -0.38 -9.47
C ALA A 508 -13.95 -0.48 -9.33
N THR A 509 -13.42 -0.90 -8.17
CA THR A 509 -11.96 -1.01 -7.96
C THR A 509 -11.30 -1.95 -8.95
N GLY A 510 -11.89 -3.13 -9.21
CA GLY A 510 -11.34 -4.08 -10.19
C GLY A 510 -11.28 -3.49 -11.60
N ALA A 511 -12.35 -2.79 -12.01
CA ALA A 511 -12.41 -2.11 -13.30
C ALA A 511 -11.42 -0.93 -13.39
N ALA A 512 -11.26 -0.16 -12.31
CA ALA A 512 -10.33 0.96 -12.25
C ALA A 512 -8.87 0.50 -12.41
N VAL A 513 -8.49 -0.60 -11.75
CA VAL A 513 -7.15 -1.19 -11.89
C VAL A 513 -6.89 -1.66 -13.33
N VAL A 514 -7.84 -2.37 -13.96
CA VAL A 514 -7.69 -2.82 -15.36
C VAL A 514 -7.55 -1.64 -16.32
N ARG A 515 -8.39 -0.61 -16.16
CA ARG A 515 -8.32 0.61 -16.98
C ARG A 515 -6.95 1.28 -16.85
N ALA A 516 -6.45 1.44 -15.63
CA ALA A 516 -5.15 2.05 -15.38
C ALA A 516 -3.99 1.22 -15.98
N ILE A 517 -4.08 -0.12 -15.97
CA ILE A 517 -3.11 -0.98 -16.67
C ILE A 517 -3.15 -0.72 -18.18
N GLN A 518 -4.34 -0.66 -18.79
CA GLN A 518 -4.47 -0.41 -20.24
C GLN A 518 -3.94 0.98 -20.64
N GLU A 519 -4.14 2.00 -19.81
CA GLU A 519 -3.60 3.34 -20.00
C GLU A 519 -2.05 3.36 -19.91
N GLN A 520 -1.48 2.61 -18.96
CA GLN A 520 -0.03 2.55 -18.77
C GLN A 520 0.69 1.57 -19.70
N MET A 521 -0.02 0.57 -20.23
CA MET A 521 0.51 -0.49 -21.08
C MET A 521 -0.22 -0.53 -22.43
N PRO A 522 0.04 0.43 -23.34
CA PRO A 522 -0.66 0.52 -24.62
C PRO A 522 -0.55 -0.77 -25.43
N GLY A 523 -1.68 -1.25 -25.95
CA GLY A 523 -1.76 -2.45 -26.79
C GLY A 523 -1.88 -3.78 -26.02
N ILE A 524 -1.86 -3.78 -24.68
CA ILE A 524 -2.04 -5.01 -23.90
C ILE A 524 -3.36 -5.72 -24.25
N HIS A 525 -3.30 -7.04 -24.41
CA HIS A 525 -4.49 -7.86 -24.66
C HIS A 525 -5.17 -8.24 -23.35
N LEU A 526 -6.47 -8.01 -23.25
CA LEU A 526 -7.27 -8.44 -22.11
C LEU A 526 -7.93 -9.79 -22.43
N ALA A 527 -7.80 -10.76 -21.54
CA ALA A 527 -8.42 -12.07 -21.65
C ALA A 527 -9.19 -12.42 -20.37
N ASP A 528 -10.39 -12.96 -20.52
CA ASP A 528 -11.16 -13.47 -19.39
C ASP A 528 -10.58 -14.80 -18.91
N TRP A 529 -10.27 -14.86 -17.61
CA TRP A 529 -9.80 -16.06 -16.94
C TRP A 529 -10.74 -16.45 -15.80
N LEU A 530 -11.48 -17.54 -16.00
CA LEU A 530 -12.35 -18.11 -14.98
C LEU A 530 -11.56 -19.07 -14.09
N SER A 531 -10.82 -18.52 -13.12
CA SER A 531 -10.20 -19.32 -12.07
C SER A 531 -11.27 -20.21 -11.41
N SER A 532 -10.94 -21.49 -11.23
CA SER A 532 -11.85 -22.51 -10.69
C SER A 532 -12.43 -22.16 -9.30
N ALA A 533 -11.80 -21.24 -8.56
CA ALA A 533 -12.30 -20.66 -7.30
C ALA A 533 -13.63 -19.89 -7.45
N THR A 534 -13.94 -19.42 -8.67
CA THR A 534 -15.15 -18.66 -8.99
C THR A 534 -16.23 -19.48 -9.68
N LYS A 535 -16.05 -20.80 -9.86
CA LYS A 535 -17.14 -21.69 -10.32
C LYS A 535 -18.31 -21.52 -9.35
N ARG A 536 -19.39 -20.89 -9.81
CA ARG A 536 -20.63 -20.71 -9.04
C ARG A 536 -20.94 -22.04 -8.36
N LYS A 537 -21.04 -22.07 -7.02
CA LYS A 537 -21.61 -23.22 -6.32
C LYS A 537 -22.91 -23.56 -7.05
N ALA A 538 -23.03 -24.79 -7.55
CA ALA A 538 -24.23 -25.26 -8.23
C ALA A 538 -25.44 -24.83 -7.39
N ARG A 539 -26.42 -24.19 -8.02
CA ARG A 539 -27.63 -23.70 -7.34
C ARG A 539 -28.22 -24.88 -6.59
N LYS A 540 -28.13 -24.88 -5.26
CA LYS A 540 -28.63 -25.99 -4.45
C LYS A 540 -30.12 -26.14 -4.74
N VAL A 541 -30.53 -27.34 -5.14
CA VAL A 541 -31.95 -27.68 -5.32
C VAL A 541 -32.71 -27.30 -4.04
N PRO A 542 -33.75 -26.45 -4.12
CA PRO A 542 -34.55 -26.04 -2.97
C PRO A 542 -34.99 -27.26 -2.13
N THR A 543 -34.97 -27.10 -0.81
CA THR A 543 -35.33 -28.16 0.14
C THR A 543 -36.75 -28.70 -0.07
N GLU A 544 -37.68 -27.86 -0.52
CA GLU A 544 -39.04 -28.26 -0.91
C GLU A 544 -39.04 -29.30 -2.04
N ILE A 545 -38.28 -29.05 -3.10
CA ILE A 545 -38.20 -29.94 -4.26
C ILE A 545 -37.63 -31.30 -3.84
N LYS A 546 -36.56 -31.29 -3.04
CA LYS A 546 -35.95 -32.52 -2.51
C LYS A 546 -36.92 -33.37 -1.67
N LEU A 547 -37.79 -32.72 -0.88
CA LEU A 547 -38.77 -33.43 -0.06
C LEU A 547 -39.85 -34.06 -0.93
N VAL A 548 -40.36 -33.32 -1.93
CA VAL A 548 -41.39 -33.84 -2.85
C VAL A 548 -40.83 -35.00 -3.67
N GLU A 549 -39.67 -34.83 -4.32
CA GLU A 549 -39.01 -35.90 -5.10
C GLU A 549 -38.77 -37.16 -4.27
N HIS A 550 -38.35 -37.01 -3.01
CA HIS A 550 -38.17 -38.15 -2.11
C HIS A 550 -39.49 -38.88 -1.84
N PHE A 551 -40.54 -38.13 -1.55
CA PHE A 551 -41.84 -38.68 -1.19
C PHE A 551 -42.68 -39.12 -2.39
N GLU A 552 -42.32 -38.76 -3.63
CA GLU A 552 -42.91 -39.36 -4.83
C GLU A 552 -42.59 -40.87 -4.90
N SER A 553 -41.35 -41.26 -4.57
CA SER A 553 -40.88 -42.65 -4.65
C SER A 553 -40.74 -43.38 -3.31
N ALA A 554 -40.96 -42.72 -2.18
CA ALA A 554 -40.86 -43.35 -0.86
C ALA A 554 -41.98 -44.38 -0.63
N ASP A 555 -41.72 -45.42 0.16
CA ASP A 555 -42.75 -46.37 0.58
C ASP A 555 -43.76 -45.73 1.55
N ALA A 556 -44.93 -46.37 1.70
CA ALA A 556 -45.88 -45.98 2.74
C ALA A 556 -45.25 -46.24 4.12
N GLY A 557 -45.34 -45.27 5.03
CA GLY A 557 -44.67 -45.40 6.32
C GLY A 557 -44.47 -44.11 7.09
N TYR A 558 -43.81 -44.27 8.23
CA TYR A 558 -43.45 -43.20 9.16
C TYR A 558 -42.00 -42.77 8.94
N TYR A 559 -41.79 -41.46 8.77
CA TYR A 559 -40.47 -40.89 8.55
C TYR A 559 -40.18 -39.78 9.56
N SER A 560 -39.13 -39.97 10.37
CA SER A 560 -38.73 -38.94 11.34
C SER A 560 -38.03 -37.76 10.66
N LYS A 561 -38.06 -36.57 11.27
CA LYS A 561 -37.29 -35.42 10.76
C LYS A 561 -35.79 -35.71 10.66
N THR A 562 -35.25 -36.43 11.63
CA THR A 562 -33.82 -36.76 11.68
C THR A 562 -33.44 -37.70 10.54
N GLU A 563 -34.27 -38.70 10.28
CA GLU A 563 -34.12 -39.60 9.14
C GLU A 563 -34.16 -38.84 7.82
N ILE A 564 -35.16 -37.99 7.60
CA ILE A 564 -35.27 -37.18 6.37
C ILE A 564 -34.08 -36.22 6.21
N ALA A 565 -33.63 -35.59 7.29
CA ALA A 565 -32.46 -34.70 7.26
C ALA A 565 -31.20 -35.46 6.82
N ASN A 566 -31.02 -36.68 7.33
CA ASN A 566 -29.87 -37.53 7.03
C ASN A 566 -29.94 -38.10 5.61
N THR A 567 -31.08 -38.68 5.22
CA THR A 567 -31.31 -39.30 3.91
C THR A 567 -31.14 -38.29 2.78
N LEU A 568 -31.72 -37.10 2.92
CA LEU A 568 -31.66 -36.05 1.89
C LEU A 568 -30.47 -35.09 2.03
N ARG A 569 -29.63 -35.33 3.04
CA ARG A 569 -28.49 -34.46 3.42
C ARG A 569 -28.90 -32.98 3.52
N ILE A 570 -30.05 -32.73 4.14
CA ILE A 570 -30.59 -31.39 4.34
C ILE A 570 -30.03 -30.83 5.64
N ASN A 571 -29.56 -29.57 5.62
CA ASN A 571 -29.14 -28.89 6.83
C ASN A 571 -30.34 -28.73 7.79
N PRO A 572 -30.22 -29.05 9.10
CA PRO A 572 -31.31 -28.95 10.08
C PRO A 572 -32.06 -27.60 10.06
N SER A 573 -31.33 -26.49 9.92
CA SER A 573 -31.92 -25.14 9.84
C SER A 573 -32.79 -24.91 8.60
N SER A 574 -32.48 -25.60 7.49
CA SER A 574 -33.27 -25.51 6.25
C SER A 574 -34.52 -26.39 6.33
N LEU A 575 -34.41 -27.56 6.97
CA LEU A 575 -35.55 -28.44 7.22
C LEU A 575 -36.53 -27.81 8.24
N GLU A 576 -36.01 -27.17 9.29
CA GLU A 576 -36.79 -26.35 10.23
C GLU A 576 -37.63 -25.29 9.50
N ARG A 577 -37.00 -24.53 8.59
CA ARG A 577 -37.68 -23.46 7.84
C ARG A 577 -38.80 -23.99 6.93
N ILE A 578 -38.61 -25.15 6.30
CA ILE A 578 -39.67 -25.78 5.49
C ILE A 578 -40.76 -26.38 6.37
N THR A 579 -40.40 -27.11 7.43
CA THR A 579 -41.39 -27.72 8.33
C THR A 579 -42.20 -26.69 9.10
N ALA A 580 -41.70 -25.46 9.28
CA ALA A 580 -42.49 -24.32 9.75
C ALA A 580 -43.58 -23.90 8.76
N LYS A 581 -43.29 -23.93 7.44
CA LYS A 581 -44.29 -23.66 6.39
C LYS A 581 -45.33 -24.79 6.30
N LEU A 582 -44.92 -26.04 6.48
CA LEU A 582 -45.81 -27.21 6.46
C LEU A 582 -46.83 -27.26 7.61
N ARG A 583 -46.72 -26.36 8.59
CA ARG A 583 -47.75 -26.21 9.63
C ARG A 583 -49.03 -25.56 9.09
N ASP A 584 -48.92 -24.83 7.99
CA ASP A 584 -50.04 -24.29 7.24
C ASP A 584 -50.40 -25.26 6.10
N PRO A 585 -51.56 -25.95 6.17
CA PRO A 585 -52.00 -26.89 5.14
C PRO A 585 -52.21 -26.23 3.76
N SER A 586 -52.41 -24.91 3.72
CA SER A 586 -52.60 -24.16 2.47
C SER A 586 -51.29 -23.75 1.79
N SER A 587 -50.14 -24.01 2.43
CA SER A 587 -48.84 -23.69 1.85
C SER A 587 -48.54 -24.56 0.62
N VAL A 588 -47.96 -23.96 -0.43
CA VAL A 588 -47.51 -24.66 -1.64
C VAL A 588 -46.73 -25.97 -1.35
N PRO A 589 -45.74 -26.01 -0.44
CA PRO A 589 -45.05 -27.25 -0.11
C PRO A 589 -45.94 -28.30 0.59
N ALA A 590 -46.93 -27.89 1.39
CA ALA A 590 -47.85 -28.82 2.06
C ALA A 590 -48.81 -29.46 1.05
N MET A 591 -49.36 -28.67 0.12
CA MET A 591 -50.23 -29.17 -0.95
C MET A 591 -49.51 -30.17 -1.85
N LYS A 592 -48.25 -29.92 -2.20
CA LYS A 592 -47.45 -30.84 -3.01
C LYS A 592 -47.17 -32.15 -2.30
N LEU A 593 -46.81 -32.11 -1.01
CA LEU A 593 -46.60 -33.33 -0.23
C LEU A 593 -47.90 -34.11 -0.05
N GLN A 594 -49.03 -33.43 0.16
CA GLN A 594 -50.34 -34.07 0.24
C GLN A 594 -50.73 -34.75 -1.08
N ALA A 595 -50.39 -34.16 -2.24
CA ALA A 595 -50.57 -34.80 -3.54
C ALA A 595 -49.74 -36.09 -3.70
N CYS A 596 -48.62 -36.22 -2.98
CA CYS A 596 -47.82 -37.44 -2.87
C CYS A 596 -48.31 -38.40 -1.76
N GLY A 597 -49.48 -38.16 -1.16
CA GLY A 597 -50.02 -38.97 -0.05
C GLY A 597 -49.35 -38.71 1.30
N VAL A 598 -48.61 -37.59 1.45
CA VAL A 598 -47.81 -37.31 2.65
C VAL A 598 -48.43 -36.22 3.52
N GLN A 599 -48.54 -36.50 4.81
CA GLN A 599 -48.95 -35.54 5.83
C GLN A 599 -47.83 -35.31 6.85
N TYR A 600 -47.59 -34.04 7.16
CA TYR A 600 -46.63 -33.65 8.19
C TYR A 600 -47.35 -33.45 9.52
N HIS A 601 -46.96 -34.23 10.53
CA HIS A 601 -47.53 -34.17 11.87
C HIS A 601 -46.57 -33.48 12.83
N PHE A 602 -47.12 -32.57 13.62
CA PHE A 602 -46.41 -31.91 14.71
C PHE A 602 -47.29 -31.92 15.96
N ARG A 603 -46.67 -32.16 17.12
CA ARG A 603 -47.31 -32.00 18.44
C ARG A 603 -46.50 -31.01 19.26
N THR A 604 -47.18 -30.12 20.00
CA THR A 604 -46.54 -29.14 20.89
C THR A 604 -46.36 -29.73 22.30
N GLY A 605 -45.17 -29.55 22.91
CA GLY A 605 -44.85 -29.98 24.28
C GLY A 605 -43.45 -30.60 24.45
N ARG A 606 -42.92 -30.67 25.68
CA ARG A 606 -41.63 -31.32 25.99
C ARG A 606 -41.71 -32.83 25.65
N GLY A 607 -40.80 -33.31 24.81
CA GLY A 607 -40.62 -34.73 24.50
C GLY A 607 -41.44 -35.29 23.32
N LYS A 608 -42.02 -34.45 22.45
CA LYS A 608 -42.77 -34.93 21.27
C LYS A 608 -42.03 -34.62 19.97
N GLU A 609 -41.83 -35.65 19.14
CA GLU A 609 -41.18 -35.54 17.83
C GLU A 609 -42.17 -35.14 16.72
N ALA A 610 -41.66 -34.46 15.71
CA ALA A 610 -42.40 -34.14 14.49
C ALA A 610 -41.92 -35.05 13.34
N PHE A 611 -42.86 -35.48 12.50
CA PHE A 611 -42.63 -36.55 11.54
C PHE A 611 -43.53 -36.41 10.31
N PHE A 612 -43.21 -37.18 9.27
CA PHE A 612 -43.99 -37.30 8.04
C PHE A 612 -44.62 -38.69 7.99
N VAL A 613 -45.86 -38.77 7.51
CA VAL A 613 -46.56 -40.04 7.26
C VAL A 613 -46.96 -40.07 5.80
N LYS A 614 -46.53 -41.10 5.08
CA LYS A 614 -46.98 -41.39 3.71
C LYS A 614 -48.03 -42.51 3.76
N GLN A 615 -49.19 -42.26 3.15
CA GLN A 615 -50.27 -43.24 2.98
C GLN A 615 -50.04 -44.16 1.80
#